data_AF-A0A084XYZ6-F1
#
_entry.id   AF-A0A084XYZ6-F1
#
_cell.length_a   1.000
_cell.length_b   1.000
_cell.length_c   1.000
_cell.angle_alpha   90.00
_cell.angle_beta   90.00
_cell.angle_gamma   90.00
#
_symmetry.space_group_name_H-M   'P 1'
#
loop_
_entity.id
_entity.type
_entity.pdbx_description
1 polymer ?
#
loop_
_entity_poly.entity_id
_entity_poly.type
_entity_poly.pdbx_seq_one_letter_code
_entity_poly.pdbx_strand_id
1 'polypeptide(L)'
;MAAWQFDLFFVPENGPSPVLLNDSYDVPAVSIQQAARAKSHLTACFGTPQELMKDFFAYGHEQGNRVDIMFNDDESAEVKARIDARSDSEAFVQTICALANSLGCTLFSPEFACPIESNVLAVKSALISSRSYAFVQNPKKFLSGIHNDG
;
A
#
# COMPACT_ATOMS: atom_id res chain seq x y z
N MET A 1 -2.97 3.03 -12.39
CA MET A 1 -3.77 2.93 -11.15
C MET A 1 -5.04 3.75 -11.29
N ALA A 2 -6.13 3.36 -10.64
CA ALA A 2 -7.31 4.20 -10.65
C ALA A 2 -7.08 5.46 -9.79
N ALA A 3 -7.63 6.59 -10.20
CA ALA A 3 -7.34 7.88 -9.54
C ALA A 3 -7.71 7.89 -8.05
N TRP A 4 -8.67 7.06 -7.62
CA TRP A 4 -9.15 6.96 -6.23
C TRP A 4 -8.40 5.93 -5.36
N GLN A 5 -7.33 5.31 -5.86
CA GLN A 5 -6.56 4.29 -5.14
C GLN A 5 -5.25 4.87 -4.61
N PHE A 6 -5.09 4.85 -3.29
CA PHE A 6 -3.88 5.29 -2.60
C PHE A 6 -3.04 4.07 -2.22
N ASP A 7 -1.85 3.96 -2.79
CA ASP A 7 -0.94 2.83 -2.57
C ASP A 7 0.11 3.12 -1.49
N LEU A 8 0.37 2.10 -0.68
CA LEU A 8 1.37 2.07 0.37
C LEU A 8 2.17 0.78 0.29
N PHE A 9 3.49 0.89 0.33
CA PHE A 9 4.39 -0.25 0.37
C PHE A 9 4.93 -0.46 1.78
N PHE A 10 5.17 -1.70 2.16
CA PHE A 10 5.77 -2.04 3.45
C PHE A 10 7.28 -2.12 3.28
N VAL A 11 8.01 -1.20 3.92
CA VAL A 11 9.46 -1.08 3.82
C VAL A 11 10.10 -1.48 5.14
N PRO A 12 10.99 -2.50 5.17
CA PRO A 12 11.71 -2.87 6.39
C PRO A 12 12.47 -1.69 7.00
N GLU A 13 12.30 -1.45 8.31
CA GLU A 13 12.93 -0.30 9.00
C GLU A 13 14.47 -0.32 8.96
N ASN A 14 15.05 -1.52 8.91
CA ASN A 14 16.50 -1.72 8.83
C ASN A 14 16.99 -2.04 7.42
N GLY A 15 16.13 -1.86 6.41
CA GLY A 15 16.44 -2.12 5.01
C GLY A 15 17.02 -0.87 4.30
N PRO A 16 17.40 -1.01 3.02
CA PRO A 16 17.69 0.14 2.17
C PRO A 16 16.46 1.04 2.06
N SER A 17 16.64 2.30 1.69
CA SER A 17 15.52 3.19 1.37
C SER A 17 15.01 2.94 -0.06
N PRO A 18 13.73 3.19 -0.36
CA PRO A 18 13.22 3.17 -1.73
C PRO A 18 14.00 4.11 -2.65
N VAL A 19 14.29 3.66 -3.87
CA VAL A 19 15.07 4.43 -4.86
C VAL A 19 14.22 4.67 -6.10
N LEU A 20 14.21 5.91 -6.60
CA LEU A 20 13.54 6.24 -7.86
C LEU A 20 14.38 5.73 -9.04
N LEU A 21 13.84 4.78 -9.80
CA LEU A 21 14.41 4.20 -11.01
C LEU A 21 13.39 4.25 -12.15
N ASN A 22 13.73 4.94 -13.25
CA ASN A 22 12.91 5.01 -14.47
C ASN A 22 11.42 5.31 -14.19
N ASP A 23 11.16 6.41 -13.46
CA ASP A 23 9.81 6.88 -13.08
C ASP A 23 9.01 5.94 -12.15
N SER A 24 9.66 4.95 -11.55
CA SER A 24 9.08 4.04 -10.57
C SER A 24 9.98 3.92 -9.34
N TYR A 25 9.41 3.64 -8.18
CA TYR A 25 10.22 3.36 -7.00
C TYR A 25 10.55 1.87 -6.96
N ASP A 26 11.85 1.58 -6.89
CA ASP A 26 12.35 0.28 -6.44
C ASP A 26 12.22 0.24 -4.92
N VAL A 27 11.27 -0.56 -4.44
CA VAL A 27 10.92 -0.63 -3.03
C VAL A 27 11.53 -1.90 -2.44
N PRO A 28 12.31 -1.80 -1.35
CA PRO A 28 12.92 -2.96 -0.72
C PRO A 28 11.87 -4.01 -0.33
N ALA A 29 12.10 -5.24 -0.78
CA ALA A 29 11.27 -6.38 -0.42
C ALA A 29 11.44 -6.77 1.06
N VAL A 30 10.40 -7.40 1.63
CA VAL A 30 10.47 -8.04 2.93
C VAL A 30 11.08 -9.44 2.80
N SER A 31 11.70 -9.94 3.87
CA SER A 31 12.21 -11.32 3.92
C SER A 31 11.08 -12.36 3.81
N ILE A 32 11.41 -13.59 3.38
CA ILE A 32 10.44 -14.70 3.37
C ILE A 32 9.78 -14.94 4.74
N GLN A 33 10.50 -14.74 5.85
CA GLN A 33 9.94 -14.90 7.20
C GLN A 33 8.92 -13.81 7.52
N GLN A 34 9.17 -12.56 7.10
CA GLN A 34 8.19 -11.47 7.20
C GLN A 34 6.99 -11.73 6.30
N ALA A 35 7.21 -12.18 5.06
CA ALA A 35 6.15 -12.52 4.11
C ALA A 35 5.24 -13.64 4.64
N ALA A 36 5.81 -14.68 5.26
CA ALA A 36 5.05 -15.75 5.90
C ALA A 36 4.19 -15.24 7.06
N ARG A 37 4.73 -14.36 7.92
CA ARG A 37 3.97 -13.70 8.99
C ARG A 37 2.85 -12.83 8.43
N ALA A 38 3.12 -12.08 7.36
CA ALA A 38 2.14 -11.27 6.68
C ALA A 38 0.99 -12.13 6.14
N LYS A 39 1.32 -13.25 5.47
CA LYS A 39 0.34 -14.23 4.98
C LYS A 39 -0.56 -14.74 6.12
N SER A 40 0.04 -15.17 7.24
CA SER A 40 -0.72 -15.64 8.41
C SER A 40 -1.62 -14.56 9.01
N HIS A 41 -1.10 -13.34 9.19
CA HIS A 41 -1.86 -12.22 9.73
C HIS A 41 -3.03 -11.84 8.82
N LEU A 42 -2.78 -11.66 7.53
CA LEU A 42 -3.81 -11.31 6.55
C LEU A 42 -4.85 -12.41 6.38
N THR A 43 -4.46 -13.69 6.45
CA THR A 43 -5.41 -14.81 6.44
C THR A 43 -6.35 -14.76 7.64
N ALA A 44 -5.84 -14.38 8.82
CA ALA A 44 -6.68 -14.22 10.01
C ALA A 44 -7.65 -13.04 9.89
N CYS A 45 -7.25 -11.95 9.21
CA CYS A 45 -8.07 -10.75 9.05
C CYS A 45 -9.08 -10.82 7.89
N PHE A 46 -8.69 -11.40 6.76
CA PHE A 46 -9.42 -11.34 5.50
C PHE A 46 -9.86 -12.71 4.97
N GLY A 47 -9.41 -13.80 5.60
CA GLY A 47 -9.64 -15.17 5.13
C GLY A 47 -8.67 -15.56 4.02
N THR A 48 -9.04 -16.61 3.27
CA THR A 48 -8.21 -17.16 2.19
C THR A 48 -7.95 -16.11 1.11
N PRO A 49 -6.69 -15.89 0.70
CA PRO A 49 -6.39 -14.97 -0.40
C PRO A 49 -6.91 -15.48 -1.74
N GLN A 50 -7.11 -14.55 -2.66
CA GLN A 50 -7.17 -14.88 -4.08
C GLN A 50 -5.75 -14.95 -4.63
N GLU A 51 -5.37 -16.07 -5.24
CA GLU A 51 -4.15 -16.16 -6.03
C GLU A 51 -4.43 -15.62 -7.43
N LEU A 52 -3.86 -14.47 -7.78
CA LEU A 52 -4.09 -13.78 -9.06
C LEU A 52 -3.22 -14.38 -10.17
N MET A 53 -2.01 -14.81 -9.80
CA MET A 53 -1.08 -15.60 -10.59
C MET A 53 -0.12 -16.31 -9.63
N LYS A 54 0.71 -17.21 -10.16
CA LYS A 54 1.71 -17.93 -9.37
C LYS A 54 2.47 -16.93 -8.50
N ASP A 55 2.50 -17.20 -7.20
CA ASP A 55 3.23 -16.41 -6.21
C ASP A 55 2.68 -14.99 -5.94
N PHE A 56 1.53 -14.63 -6.51
CA PHE A 56 0.82 -13.37 -6.28
C PHE A 56 -0.53 -13.60 -5.57
N PHE A 57 -0.58 -13.21 -4.30
CA PHE A 57 -1.76 -13.32 -3.45
C PHE A 57 -2.37 -11.95 -3.14
N ALA A 58 -3.70 -11.84 -3.25
CA ALA A 58 -4.47 -10.66 -2.90
C ALA A 58 -5.44 -10.95 -1.75
N TYR A 59 -5.47 -10.06 -0.77
CA TYR A 59 -6.37 -10.06 0.39
C TYR A 59 -7.27 -8.83 0.35
N GLY A 60 -8.58 -9.04 0.32
CA GLY A 60 -9.57 -7.96 0.15
C GLY A 60 -10.12 -7.89 -1.28
N HIS A 61 -10.79 -6.78 -1.61
CA HIS A 61 -11.58 -6.67 -2.84
C HIS A 61 -10.83 -5.87 -3.92
N GLU A 62 -10.90 -6.31 -5.17
CA GLU A 62 -10.21 -5.65 -6.30
C GLU A 62 -10.60 -4.18 -6.46
N GLN A 63 -11.91 -3.90 -6.30
CA GLN A 63 -12.50 -2.56 -6.41
C GLN A 63 -12.52 -1.78 -5.08
N GLY A 64 -11.81 -2.24 -4.05
CA GLY A 64 -11.81 -1.64 -2.73
C GLY A 64 -10.43 -1.66 -2.08
N ASN A 65 -10.43 -1.73 -0.74
CA ASN A 65 -9.21 -1.91 0.04
C ASN A 65 -8.63 -3.30 -0.18
N ARG A 66 -7.30 -3.37 -0.35
CA ARG A 66 -6.61 -4.62 -0.69
C ARG A 66 -5.18 -4.64 -0.18
N VAL A 67 -4.70 -5.79 0.26
CA VAL A 67 -3.28 -6.05 0.49
C VAL A 67 -2.80 -7.13 -0.47
N ASP A 68 -1.72 -6.85 -1.17
CA ASP A 68 -1.08 -7.70 -2.16
C ASP A 68 0.24 -8.22 -1.56
N ILE A 69 0.51 -9.52 -1.73
CA ILE A 69 1.82 -10.15 -1.47
C ILE A 69 2.29 -10.79 -2.76
N MET A 70 3.46 -10.38 -3.25
CA MET A 70 4.15 -10.98 -4.39
C MET A 70 5.46 -11.60 -3.93
N PHE A 71 5.62 -12.91 -4.05
CA PHE A 71 6.91 -13.56 -3.75
C PHE A 71 7.83 -13.47 -4.97
N ASN A 72 9.10 -13.21 -4.67
CA ASN A 72 10.18 -13.14 -5.64
C ASN A 72 10.98 -14.45 -5.65
N ASP A 73 11.73 -14.68 -6.73
CA ASP A 73 12.56 -15.89 -6.88
C ASP A 73 13.74 -15.93 -5.87
N ASP A 74 14.09 -14.81 -5.25
CA ASP A 74 15.22 -14.64 -4.32
C ASP A 74 14.85 -14.83 -2.84
N GLU A 75 13.75 -15.51 -2.55
CA GLU A 75 13.23 -15.70 -1.19
C GLU A 75 12.89 -14.37 -0.47
N SER A 76 12.50 -13.36 -1.24
CA SER A 76 11.89 -12.12 -0.73
C SER A 76 10.43 -12.00 -1.18
N ALA A 77 9.73 -11.00 -0.67
CA ALA A 77 8.40 -10.65 -1.16
C ALA A 77 8.13 -9.15 -1.09
N GLU A 78 7.36 -8.65 -2.04
CA GLU A 78 6.75 -7.33 -1.94
C GLU A 78 5.42 -7.43 -1.21
N VAL A 79 5.18 -6.51 -0.27
CA VAL A 79 3.89 -6.35 0.39
C VAL A 79 3.40 -4.93 0.12
N LYS A 80 2.19 -4.83 -0.44
CA LYS A 80 1.58 -3.55 -0.81
C LYS A 80 0.15 -3.47 -0.32
N ALA A 81 -0.19 -2.41 0.38
CA ALA A 81 -1.56 -2.04 0.69
C ALA A 81 -2.09 -1.01 -0.32
N ARG A 82 -3.36 -1.14 -0.65
CA ARG A 82 -4.13 -0.19 -1.44
C ARG A 82 -5.35 0.21 -0.65
N ILE A 83 -5.52 1.51 -0.49
CA ILE A 83 -6.69 2.11 0.16
C ILE A 83 -7.59 2.71 -0.92
N ASP A 84 -8.86 2.34 -0.93
CA ASP A 84 -9.90 3.00 -1.72
C ASP A 84 -10.37 4.26 -0.98
N ALA A 85 -10.00 5.42 -1.49
CA ALA A 85 -10.34 6.72 -0.92
C ALA A 85 -11.85 7.02 -0.91
N ARG A 86 -12.67 6.24 -1.62
CA ARG A 86 -14.14 6.35 -1.60
C ARG A 86 -14.79 5.63 -0.42
N SER A 87 -14.06 4.73 0.24
CA SER A 87 -14.57 3.87 1.29
C SER A 87 -14.23 4.40 2.70
N ASP A 88 -15.03 4.00 3.69
CA ASP A 88 -14.58 4.09 5.09
C ASP A 88 -13.48 3.04 5.31
N SER A 89 -12.26 3.52 5.46
CA SER A 89 -11.05 2.71 5.52
C SER A 89 -10.51 2.55 6.94
N GLU A 90 -11.21 2.98 7.99
CA GLU A 90 -10.66 3.00 9.35
C GLU A 90 -10.18 1.63 9.84
N ALA A 91 -11.02 0.60 9.76
CA ALA A 91 -10.64 -0.76 10.16
C ALA A 91 -9.51 -1.33 9.28
N PHE A 92 -9.49 -0.99 8.00
CA PHE A 92 -8.44 -1.43 7.08
C PHE A 92 -7.11 -0.75 7.42
N VAL A 93 -7.13 0.56 7.69
CA VAL A 93 -5.95 1.35 8.12
C VAL A 93 -5.38 0.79 9.43
N GLN A 94 -6.23 0.47 10.40
CA GLN A 94 -5.80 -0.18 11.64
C GLN A 94 -5.10 -1.52 11.35
N THR A 95 -5.67 -2.33 10.45
CA THR A 95 -5.12 -3.64 10.08
C THR A 95 -3.74 -3.50 9.42
N ILE A 96 -3.56 -2.59 8.45
CA ILE A 96 -2.26 -2.41 7.78
C ILE A 96 -1.21 -1.80 8.71
N CYS A 97 -1.60 -0.93 9.65
CA CYS A 97 -0.69 -0.39 10.66
C CYS A 97 -0.23 -1.50 11.63
N ALA A 98 -1.17 -2.32 12.11
CA ALA A 98 -0.85 -3.46 12.97
C ALA A 98 0.08 -4.46 12.26
N LEU A 99 -0.21 -4.74 10.98
CA LEU A 99 0.65 -5.56 10.14
C LEU A 99 2.04 -4.96 10.02
N ALA A 100 2.18 -3.69 9.63
CA ALA A 100 3.47 -3.06 9.42
C ALA A 100 4.34 -3.08 10.69
N ASN A 101 3.76 -2.74 11.84
CA ASN A 101 4.43 -2.82 13.14
C ASN A 101 4.86 -4.27 13.47
N SER A 102 4.02 -5.27 13.21
CA SER A 102 4.35 -6.67 13.47
C SER A 102 5.49 -7.21 12.59
N LEU A 103 5.68 -6.60 11.41
CA LEU A 103 6.75 -6.94 10.48
C LEU A 103 8.03 -6.12 10.71
N GLY A 104 8.01 -5.06 11.54
CA GLY A 104 9.11 -4.12 11.67
C GLY A 104 9.30 -3.29 10.40
N CYS A 105 8.19 -2.84 9.81
CA CYS A 105 8.17 -2.03 8.59
C CYS A 105 7.59 -0.63 8.86
N THR A 106 8.13 0.35 8.13
CA THR A 106 7.44 1.61 7.85
C THR A 106 6.57 1.46 6.60
N LEU A 107 5.67 2.41 6.39
CA LEU A 107 4.90 2.50 5.16
C LEU A 107 5.56 3.52 4.23
N PHE A 108 5.48 3.30 2.92
CA PHE A 108 6.01 4.23 1.93
C PHE A 108 4.96 4.52 0.88
N SER A 109 4.74 5.80 0.57
CA SER A 109 3.90 6.21 -0.55
C SER A 109 4.77 6.78 -1.68
N PRO A 110 4.73 6.18 -2.89
CA PRO A 110 5.39 6.75 -4.06
C PRO A 110 4.94 8.19 -4.37
N GLU A 111 3.70 8.53 -4.02
CA GLU A 111 3.14 9.86 -4.27
C GLU A 111 3.88 10.96 -3.48
N PHE A 112 4.25 10.65 -2.24
CA PHE A 112 4.93 11.61 -1.36
C PHE A 112 6.45 11.45 -1.33
N ALA A 113 6.97 10.37 -1.93
CA ALA A 113 8.39 10.03 -1.91
C ALA A 113 8.98 9.97 -0.48
N CYS A 114 8.15 9.68 0.53
CA CYS A 114 8.56 9.71 1.93
C CYS A 114 8.00 8.52 2.73
N PRO A 115 8.72 8.07 3.77
CA PRO A 115 8.19 7.15 4.76
C PRO A 115 7.02 7.79 5.52
N ILE A 116 6.02 6.97 5.80
CA ILE A 116 4.85 7.25 6.61
C ILE A 116 4.93 6.32 7.82
N GLU A 117 4.80 6.88 9.02
CA GLU A 117 4.78 6.09 10.24
C GLU A 117 3.64 5.07 10.22
N SER A 118 3.90 3.88 10.77
CA SER A 118 2.96 2.76 10.84
C SER A 118 1.88 2.96 11.92
N ASN A 119 1.26 4.14 11.97
CA ASN A 119 0.16 4.48 12.86
C ASN A 119 -1.02 5.09 12.09
N VAL A 120 -2.21 4.93 12.69
CA VAL A 120 -3.49 5.29 12.06
C VAL A 120 -3.56 6.78 11.70
N LEU A 121 -3.04 7.66 12.56
CA LEU A 121 -3.11 9.11 12.33
C LEU A 121 -2.25 9.53 11.14
N ALA A 122 -1.03 9.02 11.05
CA ALA A 122 -0.11 9.30 9.95
C ALA A 122 -0.67 8.80 8.61
N VAL A 123 -1.18 7.56 8.57
CA VAL A 123 -1.77 6.99 7.35
C VAL A 123 -3.04 7.75 6.92
N LYS A 124 -3.94 8.10 7.85
CA LYS A 124 -5.13 8.91 7.51
C LYS A 124 -4.75 10.30 7.03
N SER A 125 -3.75 10.93 7.64
CA SER A 125 -3.25 12.25 7.21
C SER A 125 -2.66 12.19 5.81
N ALA A 126 -1.86 11.16 5.51
CA ALA A 126 -1.34 10.91 4.17
C ALA A 126 -2.46 10.67 3.14
N LEU A 127 -3.45 9.84 3.47
CA LEU A 127 -4.61 9.60 2.61
C LEU A 127 -5.36 10.89 2.31
N ILE A 128 -5.70 11.70 3.32
CA ILE A 128 -6.42 12.98 3.14
C ILE A 128 -5.64 13.95 2.25
N SER A 129 -4.31 13.92 2.35
CA SER A 129 -3.42 14.78 1.57
C SER A 129 -3.16 14.25 0.15
N SER A 130 -3.64 13.06 -0.18
CA SER A 130 -3.36 12.40 -1.45
C SER A 130 -4.18 12.95 -2.62
N ARG A 131 -3.63 12.77 -3.82
CA ARG A 131 -4.32 12.96 -5.11
C ARG A 131 -5.58 12.11 -5.18
N SER A 132 -5.58 10.92 -4.58
CA SER A 132 -6.74 10.05 -4.54
C SER A 132 -7.90 10.63 -3.76
N TYR A 133 -7.63 11.21 -2.60
CA TYR A 133 -8.65 11.90 -1.84
C TYR A 133 -9.13 13.16 -2.55
N ALA A 134 -8.21 13.94 -3.14
CA ALA A 134 -8.55 15.12 -3.93
C ALA A 134 -9.48 14.78 -5.11
N PHE A 135 -9.21 13.68 -5.82
CA PHE A 135 -10.06 13.18 -6.89
C PHE A 135 -11.46 12.83 -6.38
N VAL A 136 -11.58 12.10 -5.26
CA VAL A 136 -12.87 11.72 -4.67
C VAL A 136 -13.67 12.95 -4.23
N GLN A 137 -13.01 13.97 -3.66
CA GLN A 137 -13.67 15.21 -3.22
C GLN A 137 -14.22 16.04 -4.37
N ASN A 138 -13.49 16.17 -5.48
CA ASN A 138 -13.95 16.93 -6.63
C ASN A 138 -13.30 16.45 -7.95
N PRO A 139 -13.88 15.43 -8.62
CA PRO A 139 -13.32 14.88 -9.85
C PRO A 139 -13.18 15.92 -10.96
N LYS A 140 -14.15 16.84 -11.10
CA LYS A 140 -14.14 17.87 -12.14
C LYS A 140 -12.97 18.84 -11.98
N LYS A 141 -12.77 19.34 -10.75
CA LYS A 141 -11.66 20.26 -10.43
C LYS A 141 -10.30 19.56 -10.62
N PHE A 142 -10.20 18.31 -10.16
CA PHE A 142 -8.98 17.51 -10.32
C PHE A 142 -8.60 17.34 -11.80
N LEU A 143 -9.55 16.95 -12.65
CA LEU A 143 -9.31 16.76 -14.08
C LEU A 143 -8.96 18.08 -14.81
N SER A 144 -9.57 19.20 -14.41
CA SER A 144 -9.23 20.52 -14.98
C SER A 144 -7.83 21.00 -14.60
N GLY A 145 -7.31 20.60 -13.43
CA GLY A 145 -5.96 20.97 -12.99
C GLY A 145 -4.87 20.26 -13.78
N ILE A 146 -5.09 19.00 -14.16
CA ILE A 146 -4.13 18.21 -14.96
C ILE A 146 -3.94 18.80 -16.36
N HIS A 147 -4.94 19.48 -16.92
CA HIS A 147 -4.87 20.06 -18.27
C HIS A 147 -4.05 21.36 -18.36
N ASN A 148 -3.69 21.97 -17.23
CA ASN A 148 -2.94 23.24 -17.19
C ASN A 148 -1.44 23.08 -16.85
N ASP A 149 -0.98 21.87 -16.51
CA ASP A 149 0.42 21.57 -16.19
C ASP A 149 1.10 20.76 -17.32
N GLY A 150 0.62 20.92 -18.57
CA GLY A 150 1.16 20.28 -19.78
C GLY A 150 1.93 21.24 -20.68
#